data_AF-A0A9N8PYX0-F1
#
_entry.id   AF-A0A9N8PYX0-F1
#
_cell.length_a   1.000
_cell.length_b   1.000
_cell.length_c   1.000
_cell.angle_alpha   90.00
_cell.angle_beta   90.00
_cell.angle_gamma   90.00
#
_symmetry.space_group_name_H-M   'P 1'
#
loop_
_entity.id
_entity.type
_entity.pdbx_description
1 polymer ?
#
loop_
_entity_poly.entity_id
_entity_poly.type
_entity_poly.pdbx_seq_one_letter_code
_entity_poly.pdbx_strand_id
1 'polypeptide(L)'
;MQKALIKKKIEDGNVNGAFELALCAADLSLVLVACRAVDPAEVFAAPCSLKQHVLLSLVQQLATDMLHDTCIKCLFMEQAIFNLDVGNPDTRAHLPLVVGEVHKHLSKFLTSYPNHVAGKRIMLIVMTANKLLLLVRENRPSFFTDNRVGIGVFFILNIDFRQSI
;
A
#
# COMPACT_ATOMS: atom_id res chain seq x y z
N MET A 1 -7.34 -8.18 -21.35
CA MET A 1 -8.68 -8.48 -20.83
C MET A 1 -8.90 -7.96 -19.40
N GLN A 2 -7.95 -8.13 -18.46
CA GLN A 2 -8.11 -7.68 -17.06
C GLN A 2 -8.37 -6.17 -16.89
N LYS A 3 -7.71 -5.29 -17.69
CA LYS A 3 -7.96 -3.84 -17.66
C LYS A 3 -9.43 -3.46 -17.86
N ALA A 4 -10.13 -4.13 -18.77
CA ALA A 4 -11.55 -3.88 -19.04
C ALA A 4 -12.43 -4.36 -17.88
N LEU A 5 -12.06 -5.47 -17.24
CA LEU A 5 -12.77 -5.99 -16.08
C LEU A 5 -12.64 -5.07 -14.86
N ILE A 6 -11.44 -4.54 -14.61
CA ILE A 6 -11.18 -3.57 -13.52
C ILE A 6 -12.02 -2.31 -13.71
N LYS A 7 -12.01 -1.74 -14.92
CA LYS A 7 -12.83 -0.57 -15.25
C LYS A 7 -14.32 -0.84 -15.07
N LYS A 8 -14.80 -1.98 -15.58
CA LYS A 8 -16.20 -2.37 -15.42
C LYS A 8 -16.58 -2.50 -13.94
N LYS A 9 -15.73 -3.10 -13.10
CA LYS A 9 -15.97 -3.20 -11.65
C LYS A 9 -16.06 -1.85 -10.96
N ILE A 10 -15.26 -0.88 -11.39
CA ILE A 10 -15.31 0.50 -10.89
C ILE A 10 -16.62 1.18 -11.33
N GLU A 11 -17.01 1.02 -12.59
CA GLU A 11 -18.28 1.53 -13.13
C GLU A 11 -19.49 0.92 -12.41
N ASP A 12 -19.41 -0.36 -12.04
CA ASP A 12 -20.42 -1.07 -11.23
C ASP A 12 -20.43 -0.62 -9.74
N GLY A 13 -19.58 0.34 -9.35
CA GLY A 13 -19.43 0.83 -7.97
C GLY A 13 -18.62 -0.09 -7.05
N ASN A 14 -18.10 -1.22 -7.55
CA ASN A 14 -17.29 -2.16 -6.79
C ASN A 14 -15.79 -1.81 -6.89
N VAL A 15 -15.43 -0.66 -6.33
CA VAL A 15 -14.06 -0.15 -6.32
C VAL A 15 -13.11 -1.11 -5.60
N ASN A 16 -13.48 -1.58 -4.40
CA ASN A 16 -12.62 -2.48 -3.62
C ASN A 16 -12.30 -3.77 -4.39
N GLY A 17 -13.30 -4.41 -5.02
CA GLY A 17 -13.07 -5.60 -5.82
C GLY A 17 -12.22 -5.35 -7.07
N ALA A 18 -12.30 -4.15 -7.65
CA ALA A 18 -11.45 -3.76 -8.77
C ALA A 18 -9.97 -3.64 -8.35
N PHE A 19 -9.71 -3.04 -7.19
CA PHE A 19 -8.36 -2.97 -6.61
C PHE A 19 -7.86 -4.35 -6.20
N GLU A 20 -8.67 -5.18 -5.55
CA GLU A 20 -8.29 -6.57 -5.22
C GLU A 20 -7.87 -7.35 -6.47
N LEU A 21 -8.64 -7.26 -7.56
CA LEU A 21 -8.29 -7.91 -8.83
C LEU A 21 -6.97 -7.40 -9.42
N ALA A 22 -6.74 -6.09 -9.36
CA ALA A 22 -5.50 -5.48 -9.86
C ALA A 22 -4.28 -5.92 -9.01
N LEU A 23 -4.41 -5.91 -7.69
CA LEU A 23 -3.36 -6.29 -6.74
C LEU A 23 -3.07 -7.80 -6.82
N CYS A 24 -4.09 -8.64 -6.96
CA CYS A 24 -3.93 -10.09 -7.14
C CYS A 24 -3.21 -10.45 -8.45
N ALA A 25 -3.29 -9.59 -9.47
CA ALA A 25 -2.58 -9.79 -10.72
C ALA A 25 -1.08 -9.43 -10.62
N ALA A 26 -0.63 -8.85 -9.49
CA ALA A 26 0.75 -8.41 -9.25
C ALA A 26 1.33 -7.51 -10.37
N ASP A 27 0.48 -6.84 -11.14
CA ASP A 27 0.88 -5.95 -12.23
C ASP A 27 0.61 -4.50 -11.84
N LEU A 28 1.70 -3.74 -11.61
CA LEU A 28 1.63 -2.32 -11.27
C LEU A 28 0.88 -1.50 -12.33
N SER A 29 0.95 -1.92 -13.60
CA SER A 29 0.22 -1.26 -14.69
C SER A 29 -1.30 -1.38 -14.50
N LEU A 30 -1.79 -2.50 -13.97
CA LEU A 30 -3.20 -2.71 -13.67
C LEU A 30 -3.64 -1.91 -12.45
N VAL A 31 -2.79 -1.83 -11.43
CA VAL A 31 -3.03 -0.99 -10.25
C VAL A 31 -3.13 0.48 -10.65
N LEU A 32 -2.22 0.97 -11.48
CA LEU A 32 -2.28 2.34 -12.00
C LEU A 32 -3.52 2.58 -12.87
N VAL A 33 -4.01 1.59 -13.61
CA VAL A 33 -5.28 1.70 -14.34
C VAL A 33 -6.45 1.86 -13.37
N ALA A 34 -6.48 1.11 -12.26
CA ALA A 34 -7.50 1.27 -11.22
C ALA A 34 -7.41 2.67 -10.58
N CYS A 35 -6.21 3.10 -10.18
CA CYS A 35 -5.97 4.43 -9.61
C CYS A 35 -6.39 5.58 -10.53
N ARG A 36 -6.19 5.46 -11.85
CA ARG A 36 -6.59 6.48 -12.82
C ARG A 36 -8.09 6.45 -13.16
N ALA A 37 -8.78 5.35 -12.85
CA ALA A 37 -10.19 5.17 -13.14
C ALA A 37 -11.10 5.60 -11.98
N VAL A 38 -10.53 6.00 -10.84
CA VAL A 38 -11.26 6.45 -9.65
C VAL A 38 -10.79 7.83 -9.23
N ASP A 39 -11.68 8.60 -8.59
CA ASP A 39 -11.27 9.80 -7.88
C ASP A 39 -10.73 9.43 -6.49
N PRO A 40 -9.45 9.71 -6.16
CA PRO A 40 -8.93 9.48 -4.83
C PRO A 40 -9.73 10.20 -3.74
N ALA A 41 -10.32 11.37 -4.01
CA ALA A 41 -11.14 12.06 -3.02
C ALA A 41 -12.38 11.24 -2.62
N GLU A 42 -13.01 10.55 -3.58
CA GLU A 42 -14.18 9.70 -3.33
C GLU A 42 -13.79 8.37 -2.69
N VAL A 43 -12.71 7.75 -3.17
CA VAL A 43 -12.27 6.43 -2.69
C VAL A 43 -11.81 6.47 -1.24
N PHE A 44 -11.09 7.53 -0.86
CA PHE A 44 -10.57 7.75 0.48
C PHE A 44 -11.47 8.65 1.35
N ALA A 45 -12.65 9.06 0.86
CA ALA A 45 -13.65 9.75 1.67
C ALA A 45 -14.09 8.88 2.86
N ALA A 46 -14.49 9.47 3.98
CA ALA A 46 -15.01 8.70 5.12
C ALA A 46 -16.49 8.31 4.86
N PRO A 47 -16.87 7.01 4.91
CA PRO A 47 -16.02 5.85 5.20
C PRO A 47 -15.20 5.38 3.98
N CYS A 48 -13.91 5.09 4.19
CA CYS A 48 -12.99 4.68 3.11
C CYS A 48 -13.54 3.45 2.39
N SER A 49 -13.63 3.54 1.05
CA SER A 49 -14.20 2.46 0.23
C SER A 49 -13.27 1.24 0.15
N LEU A 50 -11.98 1.41 0.45
CA LEU A 50 -10.97 0.35 0.40
C LEU A 50 -10.77 -0.29 1.76
N LYS A 51 -10.69 -1.63 1.77
CA LYS A 51 -10.39 -2.39 2.98
C LYS A 51 -8.93 -2.23 3.39
N GLN A 52 -8.65 -2.43 4.69
CA GLN A 52 -7.31 -2.27 5.26
C GLN A 52 -6.23 -3.14 4.58
N HIS A 53 -6.53 -4.39 4.24
CA HIS A 53 -5.59 -5.25 3.52
C HIS A 53 -5.31 -4.75 2.09
N VAL A 54 -6.32 -4.20 1.42
CA VAL A 54 -6.17 -3.59 0.08
C VAL A 54 -5.27 -2.36 0.15
N LEU A 55 -5.44 -1.52 1.18
CA LEU A 55 -4.57 -0.37 1.41
C LEU A 55 -3.11 -0.77 1.63
N LEU A 56 -2.85 -1.78 2.46
CA LEU A 56 -1.48 -2.28 2.69
C LEU A 56 -0.83 -2.78 1.40
N SER A 57 -1.51 -3.65 0.65
CA SER A 57 -0.99 -4.18 -0.62
C SER A 57 -0.81 -3.08 -1.66
N LEU A 58 -1.70 -2.09 -1.70
CA LEU A 58 -1.58 -0.94 -2.59
C LEU A 58 -0.32 -0.12 -2.29
N VAL A 59 -0.09 0.27 -1.03
CA VAL A 59 1.09 1.06 -0.66
C VAL A 59 2.38 0.29 -0.98
N GLN A 60 2.41 -1.01 -0.67
CA GLN A 60 3.54 -1.89 -0.99
C GLN A 60 3.84 -1.87 -2.49
N GLN A 61 2.84 -2.11 -3.33
CA GLN A 61 3.03 -2.22 -4.78
C GLN A 61 3.34 -0.87 -5.44
N LEU A 62 2.81 0.26 -4.91
CA LEU A 62 3.16 1.59 -5.42
C LEU A 62 4.60 1.98 -5.07
N ALA A 63 5.16 1.46 -3.98
CA ALA A 63 6.53 1.75 -3.55
C ALA A 63 7.62 0.99 -4.33
N THR A 64 7.27 -0.06 -5.10
CA THR A 64 8.26 -0.88 -5.82
C THR A 64 8.91 -0.17 -7.01
N ASP A 65 8.19 0.74 -7.67
CA ASP A 65 8.73 1.58 -8.74
C ASP A 65 8.27 3.02 -8.54
N MET A 66 9.20 3.92 -8.23
CA MET A 66 8.94 5.35 -8.04
C MET A 66 9.47 6.22 -9.17
N LEU A 67 10.06 5.62 -10.22
CA LEU A 67 10.62 6.35 -11.36
C LEU A 67 9.53 6.80 -12.34
N HIS A 68 8.45 6.02 -12.46
CA HIS A 68 7.32 6.33 -13.34
C HIS A 68 6.09 6.68 -12.52
N ASP A 69 5.23 7.57 -13.05
CA ASP A 69 3.93 7.89 -12.46
C ASP A 69 3.99 8.34 -10.98
N THR A 70 5.12 8.93 -10.57
CA THR A 70 5.40 9.26 -9.16
C THR A 70 4.33 10.14 -8.54
N CYS A 71 3.74 11.06 -9.30
CA CYS A 71 2.72 11.98 -8.79
C CYS A 71 1.47 11.25 -8.29
N ILE A 72 0.88 10.37 -9.12
CA ILE A 72 -0.31 9.61 -8.74
C ILE A 72 0.02 8.56 -7.67
N LYS A 73 1.19 7.92 -7.74
CA LYS A 73 1.66 6.97 -6.73
C LYS A 73 1.79 7.64 -5.36
N CYS A 74 2.42 8.82 -5.29
CA CYS A 74 2.52 9.60 -4.06
C CYS A 74 1.14 9.97 -3.51
N LEU A 75 0.21 10.40 -4.37
CA LEU A 75 -1.15 10.76 -3.96
C LEU A 75 -1.88 9.57 -3.32
N PHE A 76 -1.89 8.42 -3.98
CA PHE A 76 -2.56 7.23 -3.45
C PHE A 76 -1.85 6.66 -2.21
N MET A 77 -0.51 6.65 -2.18
CA MET A 77 0.23 6.18 -1.00
C MET A 77 -0.02 7.06 0.22
N GLU A 78 0.00 8.38 0.04
CA GLU A 78 -0.24 9.34 1.12
C GLU A 78 -1.65 9.13 1.72
N GLN A 79 -2.67 9.05 0.87
CA GLN A 79 -4.05 8.81 1.31
C GLN A 79 -4.23 7.43 1.94
N ALA A 80 -3.61 6.40 1.37
CA ALA A 80 -3.67 5.05 1.91
C ALA A 80 -3.03 4.95 3.28
N ILE A 81 -1.81 5.49 3.47
CA ILE A 81 -1.13 5.51 4.77
C ILE A 81 -1.94 6.27 5.82
N PHE A 82 -2.59 7.37 5.45
CA PHE A 82 -3.44 8.14 6.36
C PHE A 82 -4.70 7.38 6.80
N ASN A 83 -5.24 6.53 5.93
CA ASN A 83 -6.43 5.71 6.20
C ASN A 83 -6.09 4.32 6.81
N LEU A 84 -4.82 4.01 7.03
CA LEU A 84 -4.44 2.76 7.71
C LEU A 84 -4.77 2.83 9.20
N ASP A 85 -5.51 1.83 9.67
CA ASP A 85 -5.86 1.66 11.07
C ASP A 85 -4.90 0.66 11.75
N VAL A 86 -4.14 1.17 12.72
CA VAL A 86 -3.21 0.36 13.53
C VAL A 86 -3.92 -0.54 14.55
N GLY A 87 -5.18 -0.26 14.85
CA GLY A 87 -6.02 -1.06 15.76
C GLY A 87 -6.69 -2.25 15.09
N ASN A 88 -6.65 -2.36 13.76
CA ASN A 88 -7.35 -3.42 13.05
C ASN A 88 -6.69 -4.80 13.29
N PRO A 89 -7.43 -5.79 13.81
CA PRO A 89 -6.89 -7.09 14.21
C PRO A 89 -6.34 -7.92 13.04
N ASP A 90 -6.85 -7.72 11.82
CA ASP A 90 -6.46 -8.49 10.64
C ASP A 90 -5.15 -7.96 10.02
N THR A 91 -4.92 -6.64 10.12
CA THR A 91 -3.75 -6.00 9.50
C THR A 91 -2.64 -5.65 10.48
N ARG A 92 -2.88 -5.59 11.80
CA ARG A 92 -1.88 -5.24 12.84
C ARG A 92 -0.57 -6.03 12.77
N ALA A 93 -0.61 -7.30 12.35
CA ALA A 93 0.58 -8.15 12.26
C ALA A 93 1.42 -7.84 11.01
N HIS A 94 0.76 -7.46 9.91
CA HIS A 94 1.38 -7.22 8.61
C HIS A 94 1.77 -5.76 8.41
N LEU A 95 1.03 -4.83 9.00
CA LEU A 95 1.23 -3.41 8.89
C LEU A 95 2.68 -2.98 9.21
N PRO A 96 3.33 -3.38 10.32
CA PRO A 96 4.71 -2.96 10.58
C PRO A 96 5.71 -3.54 9.57
N LEU A 97 5.45 -4.72 9.02
CA LEU A 97 6.32 -5.35 8.01
C LEU A 97 6.21 -4.60 6.67
N VAL A 98 4.97 -4.40 6.20
CA VAL A 98 4.70 -3.75 4.92
C VAL A 98 5.12 -2.27 4.95
N VAL A 99 4.74 -1.53 6.00
CA VAL A 99 5.09 -0.12 6.13
C VAL A 99 6.60 0.05 6.34
N GLY A 100 7.26 -0.90 7.01
CA GLY A 100 8.73 -0.92 7.15
C GLY A 100 9.45 -1.07 5.81
N GLU A 101 9.00 -1.99 4.96
CA GLU A 101 9.57 -2.18 3.62
C GLU A 101 9.30 -0.97 2.71
N VAL A 102 8.10 -0.38 2.76
CA VAL A 102 7.78 0.86 2.03
C VAL A 102 8.70 1.99 2.47
N HIS A 103 8.85 2.19 3.79
CA HIS A 103 9.75 3.20 4.34
C HIS A 103 11.18 3.04 3.83
N LYS A 104 11.69 1.80 3.80
CA LYS A 104 13.03 1.47 3.30
C LYS A 104 13.17 1.76 1.80
N HIS A 105 12.21 1.36 0.97
CA HIS A 105 12.22 1.63 -0.47
C HIS A 105 12.21 3.13 -0.77
N LEU A 106 11.31 3.87 -0.13
CA LEU A 106 11.19 5.32 -0.33
C LEU A 106 12.42 6.08 0.20
N SER A 107 12.98 5.65 1.33
CA SER A 107 14.23 6.23 1.86
C SER A 107 15.39 6.02 0.90
N LYS A 108 15.56 4.79 0.37
CA LYS A 108 16.57 4.47 -0.64
C LYS A 108 16.38 5.31 -1.91
N PHE A 109 15.13 5.50 -2.34
CA PHE A 109 14.81 6.34 -3.49
C PHE A 109 15.22 7.80 -3.27
N LEU A 110 14.94 8.38 -2.11
CA LEU A 110 15.35 9.75 -1.76
C LEU A 110 16.87 9.92 -1.76
N THR A 111 17.61 8.94 -1.26
CA THR A 111 19.08 8.96 -1.30
C THR A 111 19.61 8.83 -2.72
N SER A 112 18.96 8.04 -3.57
CA SER A 112 19.39 7.80 -4.95
C SER A 112 19.02 8.96 -5.89
N TYR A 113 17.91 9.65 -5.62
CA TYR A 113 17.36 10.73 -6.44
C TYR A 113 17.05 11.98 -5.60
N PRO A 114 18.08 12.67 -5.04
CA PRO A 114 17.89 13.78 -4.11
C PRO A 114 17.20 15.00 -4.74
N ASN A 115 17.36 15.20 -6.05
CA ASN A 115 16.79 16.33 -6.80
C ASN A 115 15.46 15.97 -7.49
N HIS A 116 14.82 14.85 -7.12
CA HIS A 116 13.56 14.44 -7.72
C HIS A 116 12.42 15.42 -7.37
N VAL A 117 11.57 15.75 -8.35
CA VAL A 117 10.46 16.71 -8.18
C VAL A 117 9.48 16.32 -7.07
N ALA A 118 9.29 15.02 -6.86
CA ALA A 118 8.44 14.47 -5.80
C ALA A 118 9.17 14.27 -4.47
N GLY A 119 10.46 14.62 -4.35
CA GLY A 119 11.30 14.30 -3.18
C GLY A 119 10.71 14.80 -1.86
N LYS A 120 10.22 16.05 -1.81
CA LYS A 120 9.57 16.59 -0.61
C LYS A 120 8.32 15.80 -0.20
N ARG A 121 7.51 15.37 -1.17
CA ARG A 121 6.29 14.60 -0.93
C ARG A 121 6.61 13.19 -0.46
N ILE A 122 7.59 12.54 -1.07
CA ILE A 122 8.07 11.23 -0.66
C ILE A 122 8.66 11.29 0.75
N MET A 123 9.41 12.34 1.09
CA MET A 123 9.92 12.56 2.44
C MET A 123 8.78 12.68 3.47
N LEU A 124 7.72 13.41 3.15
CA LEU A 124 6.54 13.48 4.02
C LEU A 124 5.88 12.11 4.22
N ILE A 125 5.75 11.34 3.15
CA ILE A 125 5.21 9.96 3.21
C ILE A 125 6.09 9.08 4.11
N VAL A 126 7.40 9.15 3.97
CA VAL A 126 8.38 8.41 4.80
C VAL A 126 8.23 8.79 6.28
N MET A 127 8.11 10.08 6.59
CA MET A 127 7.92 10.53 7.98
C MET A 127 6.60 10.03 8.57
N THR A 128 5.51 10.07 7.80
CA THR A 128 4.20 9.57 8.24
C THR A 128 4.23 8.05 8.44
N ALA A 129 4.84 7.31 7.51
CA ALA A 129 5.05 5.87 7.64
C ALA A 129 5.87 5.54 8.92
N ASN A 130 6.94 6.29 9.19
CA ASN A 130 7.73 6.11 10.39
C ASN A 130 6.93 6.40 11.68
N LYS A 131 6.13 7.47 11.69
CA LYS A 131 5.23 7.75 12.82
C LYS A 131 4.25 6.59 13.05
N LEU A 132 3.67 6.03 11.99
CA LEU A 132 2.76 4.90 12.07
C LEU A 132 3.46 3.65 12.64
N LEU A 133 4.70 3.38 12.24
CA LEU A 133 5.52 2.31 12.82
C LEU A 133 5.80 2.52 14.32
N LEU A 134 6.06 3.76 14.74
CA LEU A 134 6.25 4.09 16.15
C LEU A 134 4.97 3.84 16.96
N LEU A 135 3.81 4.22 16.44
CA LEU A 135 2.52 3.96 17.08
C LEU A 135 2.25 2.46 17.26
N VAL A 136 2.60 1.64 16.27
CA VAL A 136 2.48 0.17 16.35
C VAL A 136 3.46 -0.40 17.39
N ARG A 137 4.65 0.20 17.50
CA ARG A 137 5.65 -0.21 18.49
C ARG A 137 5.23 0.14 19.92
N GLU A 138 4.60 1.30 20.12
CA GLU A 138 4.07 1.74 21.42
C GLU A 138 2.81 0.97 21.82
N ASN A 139 1.98 0.55 20.86
CA ASN A 139 0.79 -0.27 21.10
C ASN A 139 1.08 -1.78 21.22
N ARG A 140 2.34 -2.22 21.31
CA ARG A 140 2.64 -3.62 21.60
C ARG A 140 2.45 -3.89 23.11
N PRO A 141 1.39 -4.60 23.54
CA PRO A 141 1.42 -5.21 24.86
C PRO A 141 2.64 -6.13 24.95
N SER A 142 3.35 -6.07 26.07
CA SER A 142 4.60 -6.75 26.39
C SER A 142 4.50 -8.29 26.51
N PHE A 143 3.58 -8.91 25.77
CA PHE A 143 3.39 -10.34 25.70
C PHE A 143 3.15 -10.73 24.25
N PHE A 144 4.18 -11.19 23.54
CA PHE A 144 4.08 -12.21 22.50
C PHE A 144 5.50 -12.64 22.11
N THR A 145 6.13 -13.37 23.02
CA THR A 145 7.00 -14.48 22.62
C THR A 145 6.10 -15.70 22.51
N ASP A 146 5.49 -15.94 21.36
CA ASP A 146 5.09 -17.31 21.07
C ASP A 146 5.15 -17.62 19.58
N ASN A 147 5.77 -18.77 19.34
CA ASN A 147 5.90 -19.46 18.08
C ASN A 147 4.53 -19.93 17.62
N ARG A 148 4.34 -19.93 16.29
CA ARG A 148 3.20 -20.52 15.54
C ARG A 148 1.94 -19.66 15.46
N VAL A 149 1.78 -19.00 14.30
CA VAL A 149 0.57 -19.20 13.48
C VAL A 149 1.01 -19.27 12.02
N GLY A 150 1.15 -20.50 11.53
CA GLY A 150 1.15 -20.78 10.10
C GLY A 150 -0.29 -20.69 9.55
N ILE A 151 -0.37 -20.49 8.24
CA ILE A 151 -1.59 -20.62 7.42
C ILE A 151 -2.54 -19.40 7.48
N GLY A 152 -1.98 -18.23 7.22
CA GLY A 152 -2.71 -17.04 6.73
C GLY A 152 -1.87 -16.19 5.77
N VAL A 153 -0.74 -16.75 5.32
CA VAL A 153 0.42 -16.01 4.81
C VAL A 153 0.42 -15.87 3.29
N PHE A 154 -0.57 -16.46 2.60
CA PHE A 154 -0.50 -16.69 1.16
C PHE A 154 -0.95 -15.52 0.27
N PHE A 155 -1.73 -14.56 0.79
CA PHE A 155 -2.23 -13.44 -0.02
C PHE A 155 -1.36 -12.18 0.04
N ILE A 156 -0.59 -11.96 1.12
CA ILE A 156 0.28 -10.77 1.24
C ILE A 156 1.74 -11.08 0.85
N LEU A 157 2.20 -12.34 0.93
CA LEU A 157 3.56 -12.72 0.49
C LEU A 157 3.69 -13.12 -0.99
N ASN A 158 2.60 -13.20 -1.77
CA ASN A 158 2.71 -13.51 -3.20
C ASN A 158 3.23 -12.35 -4.07
N ILE A 159 3.44 -11.16 -3.49
CA ILE A 159 3.93 -9.98 -4.22
C ILE A 159 5.46 -9.83 -4.15
N ASP A 160 6.18 -10.56 -3.28
CA ASP A 160 7.56 -10.18 -2.92
C ASP A 160 8.69 -11.22 -3.16
N PHE A 161 8.56 -12.18 -4.09
CA PHE A 161 9.71 -13.09 -4.37
C PHE A 161 9.95 -13.53 -5.81
N ARG A 162 9.45 -12.83 -6.85
CA ARG A 162 9.63 -13.27 -8.25
C ARG A 162 10.32 -12.32 -9.23
N GLN A 163 11.02 -11.27 -8.76
CA GLN A 163 11.84 -10.42 -9.64
C GLN A 163 13.19 -9.98 -9.06
N SER A 164 13.89 -10.86 -8.33
CA SER A 164 15.32 -10.67 -8.07
C SER A 164 16.10 -11.96 -8.30
N ILE A 165 16.05 -12.47 -9.55
CA ILE A 165 17.11 -13.24 -10.21
C ILE A 165 17.19 -12.72 -11.64
#